data_AF-A0A629HFJ4-F1
#
_entry.id   AF-A0A629HFJ4-F1
#
_cell.length_a   1.000
_cell.length_b   1.000
_cell.length_c   1.000
_cell.angle_alpha   90.00
_cell.angle_beta   90.00
_cell.angle_gamma   90.00
#
_symmetry.space_group_name_H-M   'P 1'
#
loop_
_entity.id
_entity.type
_entity.pdbx_description
1 polymer ?
#
loop_
_entity_poly.entity_id
_entity_poly.type
_entity_poly.pdbx_seq_one_letter_code
_entity_poly.pdbx_strand_id
1 'polypeptide(L)'
;MSPFAIIKKDSGTAYELVPNSSKTVQPVALLRLSVFTPVSPREKGKRDFQIDASEELSSLEVARQEGYTNIKIQGAKLGMSTDFKTWIGIISAFSKYGYESEKITLPFSEFARMCGLKPTDINGRARTRLSDSLFNLSSVTLSFRSKDGKRSLITHLVQRAVLDMEADVVEIVGDKSLWELYRYDHKVLLGLKALSELSRKEAAQSLYVYFESMPAGTLYVSMKRLRERLAMESQIKDQNAIIRRAMGDLRRIGYLDYNETKKGREIMFIIHNRSPKLGLAAPRNPD
;
A
#
# COMPACT_ATOMS: atom_id res chain seq x y z
N MET A 1 -23.15 7.73 -1.36
CA MET A 1 -22.14 7.46 -2.40
C MET A 1 -21.01 6.66 -1.77
N SER A 2 -20.54 5.61 -2.43
CA SER A 2 -19.44 4.75 -1.96
C SER A 2 -18.22 5.56 -1.48
N PRO A 3 -17.59 5.23 -0.33
CA PRO A 3 -16.30 5.83 0.02
C PRO A 3 -15.19 5.51 -0.99
N PHE A 4 -15.36 4.44 -1.77
CA PHE A 4 -14.44 4.03 -2.82
C PHE A 4 -14.73 4.71 -4.19
N ALA A 5 -15.91 5.30 -4.41
CA ALA A 5 -16.25 5.99 -5.67
C ALA A 5 -15.45 7.28 -5.90
N ILE A 6 -15.13 7.59 -7.16
CA ILE A 6 -14.39 8.80 -7.57
C ILE A 6 -15.35 9.78 -8.25
N ILE A 7 -15.10 11.08 -8.06
CA ILE A 7 -15.68 12.14 -8.89
C ILE A 7 -14.50 12.89 -9.52
N LYS A 8 -14.36 12.87 -10.86
CA LYS A 8 -13.39 13.74 -11.53
C LYS A 8 -13.95 15.16 -11.55
N LYS A 9 -13.20 16.13 -11.03
CA LYS A 9 -13.64 17.53 -10.94
C LYS A 9 -13.57 18.32 -12.26
N ASP A 10 -13.17 17.69 -13.37
CA ASP A 10 -12.77 18.44 -14.56
C ASP A 10 -13.69 18.22 -15.78
N SER A 11 -14.78 17.45 -15.65
CA SER A 11 -15.64 17.08 -16.79
C SER A 11 -17.14 17.10 -16.54
N GLY A 12 -17.59 17.43 -15.31
CA GLY A 12 -19.01 17.32 -14.94
C GLY A 12 -19.55 15.88 -14.95
N THR A 13 -18.75 14.89 -15.35
CA THR A 13 -19.10 13.47 -15.39
C THR A 13 -18.48 12.74 -14.20
N ALA A 14 -19.32 12.32 -13.25
CA ALA A 14 -18.90 11.38 -12.22
C ALA A 14 -18.71 10.00 -12.87
N TYR A 15 -17.55 9.37 -12.68
CA TYR A 15 -17.36 7.96 -13.01
C TYR A 15 -16.77 7.23 -11.80
N GLU A 16 -17.31 6.06 -11.52
CA GLU A 16 -16.88 5.24 -10.40
C GLU A 16 -15.62 4.46 -10.79
N LEU A 17 -14.52 4.62 -10.04
CA LEU A 17 -13.43 3.63 -10.11
C LEU A 17 -13.78 2.48 -9.17
N VAL A 18 -14.29 1.41 -9.75
CA VAL A 18 -14.49 0.14 -9.04
C VAL A 18 -13.23 -0.70 -9.21
N PRO A 19 -12.62 -1.20 -8.13
CA PRO A 19 -11.60 -2.24 -8.20
C PRO A 19 -12.06 -3.39 -9.10
N ASN A 20 -11.16 -3.93 -9.91
CA ASN A 20 -11.44 -5.07 -10.76
C ASN A 20 -10.24 -6.00 -10.81
N SER A 21 -10.34 -7.07 -11.61
CA SER A 21 -9.27 -8.08 -11.73
C SER A 21 -7.91 -7.52 -12.20
N SER A 22 -7.87 -6.30 -12.75
CA SER A 22 -6.65 -5.67 -13.26
C SER A 22 -6.19 -4.44 -12.45
N LYS A 23 -7.03 -3.88 -11.57
CA LYS A 23 -6.75 -2.62 -10.87
C LYS A 23 -7.37 -2.58 -9.48
N THR A 24 -6.73 -1.89 -8.54
CA THR A 24 -7.21 -1.68 -7.18
C THR A 24 -7.16 -0.20 -6.81
N VAL A 25 -8.12 0.26 -6.00
CA VAL A 25 -8.12 1.62 -5.46
C VAL A 25 -7.33 1.62 -4.16
N GLN A 26 -6.39 2.53 -4.00
CA GLN A 26 -5.53 2.60 -2.82
C GLN A 26 -5.45 4.02 -2.26
N PRO A 27 -5.49 4.18 -0.91
CA PRO A 27 -5.31 5.48 -0.27
C PRO A 27 -3.84 5.89 -0.38
N VAL A 28 -3.57 7.06 -0.95
CA VAL A 28 -2.21 7.50 -1.25
C VAL A 28 -1.35 7.66 0.01
N ALA A 29 -1.92 8.09 1.13
CA ALA A 29 -1.22 8.23 2.41
C ALA A 29 -0.59 6.91 2.83
N LEU A 30 -1.32 5.80 2.78
CA LEU A 30 -0.76 4.50 3.15
C LEU A 30 0.33 4.03 2.18
N LEU A 31 0.30 4.46 0.91
CA LEU A 31 1.33 4.15 -0.07
C LEU A 31 2.58 5.04 0.09
N ARG A 32 2.41 6.28 0.57
CA ARG A 32 3.51 7.21 0.87
C ARG A 32 4.21 6.84 2.18
N LEU A 33 3.43 6.53 3.22
CA LEU A 33 3.92 6.10 4.53
C LEU A 33 4.52 4.69 4.43
N SER A 34 5.68 4.45 5.06
CA SER A 34 6.42 3.17 5.05
C SER A 34 5.73 2.02 5.80
N VAL A 35 4.42 1.89 5.65
CA VAL A 35 3.56 0.83 6.20
C VAL A 35 3.78 -0.48 5.45
N PHE A 36 3.81 -0.42 4.11
CA PHE A 36 4.11 -1.57 3.25
C PHE A 36 5.53 -1.49 2.69
N THR A 37 6.41 -2.39 3.14
CA THR A 37 7.85 -2.37 2.87
C THR A 37 8.36 -3.76 2.51
N PRO A 38 9.60 -3.88 1.99
CA PRO A 38 10.24 -5.17 1.81
C PRO A 38 10.54 -5.79 3.18
N VAL A 39 10.07 -7.02 3.39
CA VAL A 39 10.30 -7.73 4.64
C VAL A 39 11.14 -8.96 4.36
N SER A 40 12.32 -9.02 4.99
CA SER A 40 13.18 -10.20 4.86
C SER A 40 12.61 -11.37 5.66
N PRO A 41 12.68 -12.62 5.15
CA PRO A 41 12.38 -13.81 5.95
C PRO A 41 13.26 -13.93 7.21
N ARG A 42 14.41 -13.25 7.23
CA ARG A 42 15.34 -13.21 8.39
C ARG A 42 14.94 -12.19 9.45
N GLU A 43 14.06 -11.24 9.15
CA GLU A 43 13.53 -10.22 10.09
C GLU A 43 12.34 -10.75 10.91
N LYS A 44 12.27 -12.07 11.18
CA LYS A 44 11.19 -12.65 11.98
C LYS A 44 11.31 -12.18 13.44
N GLY A 45 10.29 -11.47 13.93
CA GLY A 45 10.10 -11.17 15.37
C GLY A 45 10.48 -9.76 15.84
N LYS A 46 11.18 -8.94 15.05
CA LYS A 46 11.46 -7.52 15.36
C LYS A 46 10.92 -6.61 14.24
N ARG A 47 9.60 -6.63 14.03
CA ARG A 47 8.96 -5.94 12.91
C ARG A 47 8.23 -4.68 13.33
N ASP A 48 8.39 -4.24 14.56
CA ASP A 48 7.67 -3.06 15.03
C ASP A 48 8.26 -1.82 14.38
N PHE A 49 7.38 -1.04 13.77
CA PHE A 49 7.71 0.30 13.32
C PHE A 49 6.87 1.32 14.07
N GLN A 50 7.35 2.55 14.10
CA GLN A 50 6.55 3.71 14.44
C GLN A 50 6.83 4.79 13.40
N ILE A 51 5.78 5.31 12.77
CA ILE A 51 5.83 6.37 11.77
C ILE A 51 5.07 7.56 12.32
N ASP A 52 5.67 8.76 12.22
CA ASP A 52 4.91 10.00 12.33
C ASP A 52 4.13 10.20 11.02
N ALA A 53 2.81 10.20 11.14
CA ALA A 53 1.87 10.33 10.02
C ALA A 53 1.09 11.64 10.10
N SER A 54 1.55 12.59 10.92
CA SER A 54 0.85 13.86 11.15
C SER A 54 0.71 14.67 9.86
N GLU A 55 1.75 14.74 9.04
CA GLU A 55 1.68 15.47 7.76
C GLU A 55 0.67 14.81 6.81
N GLU A 56 0.78 13.51 6.57
CA GLU A 56 -0.05 12.77 5.63
C GLU A 56 -1.52 12.64 6.06
N LEU A 57 -1.80 12.51 7.37
CA LEU A 57 -3.14 12.20 7.88
C LEU A 57 -3.86 13.37 8.56
N SER A 58 -3.20 14.51 8.78
CA SER A 58 -3.83 15.70 9.40
C SER A 58 -5.00 16.26 8.59
N SER A 59 -5.04 15.95 7.29
CA SER A 59 -6.08 16.44 6.39
C SER A 59 -7.43 15.72 6.56
N LEU A 60 -7.45 14.56 7.22
CA LEU A 60 -8.68 13.81 7.50
C LEU A 60 -9.65 14.64 8.35
N GLU A 61 -10.93 14.63 8.02
CA GLU A 61 -12.07 15.10 8.80
C GLU A 61 -12.00 14.65 10.26
N VAL A 62 -11.71 13.38 10.54
CA VAL A 62 -11.55 12.90 11.93
C VAL A 62 -10.41 13.63 12.67
N ALA A 63 -9.35 14.02 11.95
CA ALA A 63 -8.27 14.82 12.52
C ALA A 63 -8.65 16.30 12.65
N ARG A 64 -9.32 16.88 11.64
CA ARG A 64 -9.70 18.30 11.61
C ARG A 64 -10.81 18.66 12.59
N GLN A 65 -11.87 17.86 12.66
CA GLN A 65 -13.03 18.11 13.54
C GLN A 65 -12.63 18.07 15.02
N GLU A 66 -11.81 17.08 15.39
CA GLU A 66 -11.39 16.88 16.78
C GLU A 66 -10.10 17.63 17.16
N GLY A 67 -9.45 18.27 16.19
CA GLY A 67 -8.19 19.01 16.40
C GLY A 67 -6.99 18.12 16.72
N TYR A 68 -6.95 16.91 16.13
CA TYR A 68 -5.81 16.01 16.24
C TYR A 68 -4.64 16.50 15.38
N THR A 69 -3.47 16.66 16.01
CA THR A 69 -2.26 17.18 15.35
C THR A 69 -1.05 16.28 15.51
N ASN A 70 -1.12 15.27 16.38
CA ASN A 70 -0.07 14.28 16.57
C ASN A 70 -0.64 12.92 16.18
N ILE A 71 -0.28 12.47 14.98
CA ILE A 71 -0.80 11.25 14.38
C ILE A 71 0.35 10.26 14.18
N LYS A 72 0.17 9.04 14.68
CA LYS A 72 1.18 7.99 14.61
C LYS A 72 0.60 6.71 14.06
N ILE A 73 1.41 5.98 13.32
CA ILE A 73 1.12 4.60 12.93
C ILE A 73 2.19 3.71 13.54
N GLN A 74 1.78 2.63 14.20
CA GLN A 74 2.70 1.63 14.74
C GLN A 74 2.17 0.21 14.54
N GLY A 75 3.05 -0.77 14.56
CA GLY A 75 2.70 -2.20 14.42
C GLY A 75 3.73 -2.96 13.60
N ALA A 76 3.35 -4.14 13.12
CA ALA A 76 4.23 -4.97 12.30
C ALA A 76 4.46 -4.37 10.90
N LYS A 77 5.71 -4.35 10.43
CA LYS A 77 6.06 -4.07 9.03
C LYS A 77 5.32 -5.04 8.11
N LEU A 78 4.57 -4.50 7.15
CA LEU A 78 3.74 -5.28 6.24
C LEU A 78 4.50 -5.57 4.94
N GLY A 79 4.65 -6.85 4.60
CA GLY A 79 5.37 -7.29 3.40
C GLY A 79 4.55 -7.16 2.12
N MET A 80 5.23 -6.90 0.99
CA MET A 80 4.55 -6.76 -0.32
C MET A 80 3.99 -8.09 -0.86
N SER A 81 4.62 -9.22 -0.53
CA SER A 81 4.27 -10.52 -1.11
C SER A 81 2.95 -11.10 -0.61
N THR A 82 2.59 -10.84 0.64
CA THR A 82 1.38 -11.39 1.29
C THR A 82 0.54 -10.27 1.90
N ASP A 83 1.09 -9.42 2.78
CA ASP A 83 0.31 -8.42 3.50
C ASP A 83 -0.33 -7.38 2.61
N PHE A 84 0.44 -6.83 1.65
CA PHE A 84 -0.13 -5.91 0.68
C PHE A 84 -1.20 -6.57 -0.22
N LYS A 85 -1.06 -7.86 -0.52
CA LYS A 85 -2.07 -8.60 -1.31
C LYS A 85 -3.34 -8.87 -0.52
N THR A 86 -3.20 -9.25 0.75
CA THR A 86 -4.32 -9.39 1.68
C THR A 86 -5.05 -8.06 1.81
N TRP A 87 -4.30 -6.96 1.94
CA TRP A 87 -4.85 -5.60 1.94
C TRP A 87 -5.64 -5.29 0.66
N ILE A 88 -5.10 -5.59 -0.52
CA ILE A 88 -5.84 -5.45 -1.79
C ILE A 88 -7.15 -6.26 -1.76
N GLY A 89 -7.13 -7.46 -1.21
CA GLY A 89 -8.31 -8.31 -1.04
C GLY A 89 -9.36 -7.68 -0.12
N ILE A 90 -8.93 -7.11 1.01
CA ILE A 90 -9.79 -6.40 1.97
C ILE A 90 -10.46 -5.21 1.28
N ILE A 91 -9.70 -4.38 0.57
CA ILE A 91 -10.26 -3.23 -0.16
C ILE A 91 -11.25 -3.68 -1.24
N SER A 92 -10.95 -4.76 -1.94
CA SER A 92 -11.84 -5.32 -2.95
C SER A 92 -13.15 -5.84 -2.32
N ALA A 93 -13.07 -6.47 -1.16
CA ALA A 93 -14.24 -6.92 -0.41
C ALA A 93 -15.08 -5.73 0.08
N PHE A 94 -14.46 -4.71 0.70
CA PHE A 94 -15.16 -3.49 1.13
C PHE A 94 -15.78 -2.72 -0.03
N SER A 95 -15.10 -2.66 -1.17
CA SER A 95 -15.68 -2.05 -2.36
C SER A 95 -16.80 -2.87 -2.97
N LYS A 96 -16.90 -4.18 -2.71
CA LYS A 96 -17.99 -5.02 -3.25
C LYS A 96 -19.19 -5.09 -2.31
N TYR A 97 -18.94 -5.21 -1.01
CA TYR A 97 -19.96 -5.54 0.01
C TYR A 97 -20.13 -4.48 1.09
N GLY A 98 -19.13 -3.62 1.31
CA GLY A 98 -19.07 -2.67 2.44
C GLY A 98 -20.01 -1.47 2.32
N TYR A 99 -20.99 -1.53 1.41
CA TYR A 99 -21.97 -0.46 1.16
C TYR A 99 -23.06 -0.40 2.23
N GLU A 100 -23.38 -1.54 2.84
CA GLU A 100 -24.50 -1.68 3.79
C GLU A 100 -24.02 -1.93 5.23
N SER A 101 -22.76 -2.31 5.43
CA SER A 101 -22.19 -2.67 6.73
C SER A 101 -20.68 -2.49 6.78
N GLU A 102 -20.15 -2.14 7.95
CA GLU A 102 -18.70 -2.15 8.22
C GLU A 102 -18.13 -3.55 8.45
N LYS A 103 -19.03 -4.54 8.58
CA LYS A 103 -18.73 -5.96 8.70
C LYS A 103 -19.09 -6.67 7.40
N ILE A 104 -18.12 -7.40 6.86
CA ILE A 104 -18.26 -8.22 5.66
C ILE A 104 -18.01 -9.66 6.03
N THR A 105 -18.83 -10.57 5.51
CA THR A 105 -18.63 -12.01 5.60
C THR A 105 -18.71 -12.61 4.20
N LEU A 106 -17.69 -13.36 3.79
CA LEU A 106 -17.59 -13.96 2.46
C LEU A 106 -16.84 -15.30 2.48
N PRO A 107 -17.05 -16.20 1.50
CA PRO A 107 -16.30 -17.45 1.42
C PRO A 107 -14.79 -17.23 1.31
N PHE A 108 -13.98 -18.08 1.95
CA PHE A 108 -12.53 -17.97 1.90
C PHE A 108 -11.98 -18.01 0.47
N SER A 109 -12.53 -18.89 -0.38
CA SER A 109 -12.10 -19.03 -1.78
C SER A 109 -12.35 -17.75 -2.60
N GLU A 110 -13.39 -16.99 -2.26
CA GLU A 110 -13.65 -15.68 -2.85
C GLU A 110 -12.66 -14.64 -2.35
N PHE A 111 -12.46 -14.54 -1.03
CA PHE A 111 -11.48 -13.62 -0.44
C PHE A 111 -10.06 -13.88 -0.96
N ALA A 112 -9.64 -15.14 -1.06
CA ALA A 112 -8.34 -15.53 -1.59
C ALA A 112 -8.15 -15.08 -3.05
N ARG A 113 -9.19 -15.18 -3.89
CA ARG A 113 -9.16 -14.65 -5.26
C ARG A 113 -9.04 -13.12 -5.28
N MET A 114 -9.72 -12.42 -4.37
CA MET A 114 -9.58 -10.97 -4.21
C MET A 114 -8.16 -10.56 -3.77
N CYS A 115 -7.48 -11.42 -3.00
CA CYS A 115 -6.06 -11.27 -2.66
C CYS A 115 -5.11 -11.62 -3.83
N GLY A 116 -5.64 -11.96 -5.01
CA GLY A 116 -4.87 -12.28 -6.21
C GLY A 116 -4.29 -13.71 -6.24
N LEU A 117 -4.83 -14.65 -5.46
CA LEU A 117 -4.45 -16.06 -5.55
C LEU A 117 -5.15 -16.71 -6.75
N LYS A 118 -4.41 -17.56 -7.47
CA LYS A 118 -4.99 -18.43 -8.50
C LYS A 118 -5.74 -19.57 -7.82
N PRO A 119 -6.80 -20.14 -8.44
CA PRO A 119 -7.53 -21.27 -7.86
C PRO A 119 -6.63 -22.44 -7.40
N THR A 120 -5.57 -22.73 -8.16
CA THR A 120 -4.58 -23.79 -7.83
C THR A 120 -3.75 -23.50 -6.57
N ASP A 121 -3.66 -22.23 -6.16
CA ASP A 121 -2.88 -21.79 -5.00
C ASP A 121 -3.75 -21.71 -3.73
N ILE A 122 -5.07 -21.91 -3.84
CA ILE A 122 -6.02 -21.87 -2.71
C ILE A 122 -5.99 -23.22 -1.98
N ASN A 123 -5.09 -23.32 -1.00
CA ASN A 123 -4.88 -24.52 -0.20
C ASN A 123 -4.64 -24.18 1.28
N GLY A 124 -4.41 -25.19 2.12
CA GLY A 124 -4.16 -24.99 3.56
C GLY A 124 -3.00 -24.03 3.86
N ARG A 125 -1.92 -24.04 3.05
CA ARG A 125 -0.80 -23.12 3.22
C ARG A 125 -1.20 -21.67 2.93
N ALA A 126 -2.05 -21.44 1.93
CA ALA A 126 -2.60 -20.12 1.66
C ALA A 126 -3.49 -19.63 2.81
N ARG A 127 -4.30 -20.52 3.41
CA ARG A 127 -5.12 -20.20 4.59
C ARG A 127 -4.26 -19.71 5.75
N THR A 128 -3.22 -20.46 6.13
CA THR A 128 -2.30 -20.05 7.20
C THR A 128 -1.64 -18.70 6.89
N ARG A 129 -1.13 -18.52 5.66
CA ARG A 129 -0.50 -17.26 5.25
C ARG A 129 -1.45 -16.06 5.29
N LEU A 130 -2.71 -16.23 4.87
CA LEU A 130 -3.70 -15.16 4.94
C LEU A 130 -4.13 -14.88 6.38
N SER A 131 -4.21 -15.92 7.23
CA SER A 131 -4.43 -15.75 8.67
C SER A 131 -3.33 -14.91 9.33
N ASP A 132 -2.06 -15.26 9.11
CA ASP A 132 -0.91 -14.51 9.62
C ASP A 132 -0.93 -13.06 9.12
N SER A 133 -1.35 -12.87 7.88
CA SER A 133 -1.42 -11.57 7.25
C SER A 133 -2.54 -10.68 7.80
N LEU A 134 -3.71 -11.26 8.06
CA LEU A 134 -4.82 -10.58 8.75
C LEU A 134 -4.41 -10.18 10.17
N PHE A 135 -3.65 -11.03 10.87
CA PHE A 135 -3.07 -10.69 12.17
C PHE A 135 -2.10 -9.50 12.07
N ASN A 136 -1.16 -9.52 11.13
CA ASN A 136 -0.22 -8.41 10.93
C ASN A 136 -0.96 -7.10 10.60
N LEU A 137 -1.95 -7.14 9.70
CA LEU A 137 -2.76 -5.98 9.34
C LEU A 137 -3.54 -5.43 10.54
N SER A 138 -4.10 -6.30 11.39
CA SER A 138 -4.83 -5.90 12.60
C SER A 138 -3.91 -5.30 13.67
N SER A 139 -2.62 -5.67 13.67
CA SER A 139 -1.62 -5.08 14.57
C SER A 139 -1.28 -3.62 14.26
N VAL A 140 -1.55 -3.16 13.02
CA VAL A 140 -1.27 -1.78 12.63
C VAL A 140 -2.28 -0.84 13.27
N THR A 141 -1.80 -0.12 14.29
CA THR A 141 -2.55 0.82 15.10
C THR A 141 -2.31 2.25 14.61
N LEU A 142 -3.39 3.01 14.42
CA LEU A 142 -3.37 4.45 14.15
C LEU A 142 -3.78 5.17 15.43
N SER A 143 -2.92 6.08 15.90
CA SER A 143 -3.19 6.92 17.06
C SER A 143 -3.27 8.37 16.63
N PHE A 144 -4.39 9.02 16.97
CA PHE A 144 -4.61 10.45 16.76
C PHE A 144 -4.71 11.12 18.12
N ARG A 145 -3.93 12.18 18.35
CA ARG A 145 -3.92 12.91 19.63
C ARG A 145 -4.01 14.40 19.41
N SER A 146 -4.81 15.07 20.25
CA SER A 146 -4.94 16.53 20.24
C SER A 146 -3.66 17.20 20.72
N LYS A 147 -3.45 18.45 20.31
CA LYS A 147 -2.26 19.23 20.69
C LYS A 147 -2.09 19.37 22.21
N ASP A 148 -3.21 19.54 22.93
CA ASP A 148 -3.25 19.65 24.39
C ASP A 148 -3.21 18.29 25.11
N GLY A 149 -3.23 17.19 24.35
CA GLY A 149 -3.16 15.83 24.86
C GLY A 149 -4.40 15.34 25.59
N LYS A 150 -5.50 16.11 25.62
CA LYS A 150 -6.73 15.78 26.35
C LYS A 150 -7.66 14.82 25.60
N ARG A 151 -7.54 14.75 24.27
CA ARG A 151 -8.33 13.84 23.43
C ARG A 151 -7.40 12.92 22.64
N SER A 152 -7.78 11.66 22.55
CA SER A 152 -7.10 10.68 21.72
C SER A 152 -8.10 9.71 21.10
N LEU A 153 -7.87 9.36 19.84
CA LEU A 153 -8.51 8.26 19.14
C LEU A 153 -7.45 7.20 18.83
N ILE A 154 -7.78 5.94 19.11
CA ILE A 154 -6.95 4.78 18.77
C ILE A 154 -7.81 3.85 17.94
N THR A 155 -7.32 3.50 16.75
CA THR A 155 -7.99 2.58 15.84
C THR A 155 -6.97 1.70 15.12
N HIS A 156 -7.44 0.77 14.30
CA HIS A 156 -6.63 -0.22 13.61
C HIS A 156 -6.88 -0.16 12.11
N LEU A 157 -5.86 -0.53 11.33
CA LEU A 157 -6.00 -0.64 9.87
C LEU A 157 -7.05 -1.68 9.48
N VAL A 158 -7.14 -2.77 10.26
CA VAL A 158 -8.22 -3.76 10.23
C VAL A 158 -8.70 -3.93 11.67
N GLN A 159 -9.96 -3.61 11.94
CA GLN A 159 -10.48 -3.58 13.31
C GLN A 159 -10.74 -4.99 13.86
N ARG A 160 -11.22 -5.89 13.01
CA ARG A 160 -11.40 -7.31 13.35
C ARG A 160 -11.31 -8.15 12.08
N ALA A 161 -10.71 -9.32 12.21
CA ALA A 161 -10.74 -10.34 11.17
C ALA A 161 -11.02 -11.71 11.81
N VAL A 162 -11.88 -12.50 11.18
CA VAL A 162 -12.10 -13.91 11.51
C VAL A 162 -11.82 -14.73 10.26
N LEU A 163 -11.06 -15.80 10.40
CA LEU A 163 -10.91 -16.81 9.36
C LEU A 163 -11.40 -18.12 9.96
N ASP A 164 -12.62 -18.51 9.61
CA ASP A 164 -13.24 -19.74 10.07
C ASP A 164 -12.97 -20.85 9.04
N MET A 165 -12.18 -21.83 9.48
CA MET A 165 -11.74 -22.95 8.64
C MET A 165 -12.83 -24.00 8.47
N GLU A 166 -13.74 -24.12 9.45
CA GLU A 166 -14.82 -25.11 9.45
C GLU A 166 -16.00 -24.61 8.61
N ALA A 167 -16.41 -23.36 8.83
CA ALA A 167 -17.48 -22.73 8.07
C ALA A 167 -17.04 -22.22 6.69
N ASP A 168 -15.74 -22.26 6.39
CA ASP A 168 -15.10 -21.77 5.16
C ASP A 168 -15.37 -20.28 4.83
N VAL A 169 -15.42 -19.45 5.86
CA VAL A 169 -15.72 -18.01 5.73
C VAL A 169 -14.62 -17.13 6.30
N VAL A 170 -14.54 -15.93 5.73
CA VAL A 170 -13.75 -14.82 6.26
C VAL A 170 -14.71 -13.72 6.69
N GLU A 171 -14.54 -13.20 7.89
CA GLU A 171 -15.19 -12.00 8.37
C GLU A 171 -14.17 -10.87 8.48
N ILE A 172 -14.49 -9.68 7.99
CA ILE A 172 -13.62 -8.49 8.10
C ILE A 172 -14.48 -7.34 8.60
N VAL A 173 -14.00 -6.64 9.63
CA VAL A 173 -14.60 -5.41 10.15
C VAL A 173 -13.59 -4.27 10.04
N GLY A 174 -14.02 -3.16 9.45
CA GLY A 174 -13.24 -1.94 9.29
C GLY A 174 -13.81 -0.81 10.14
N ASP A 175 -12.98 0.17 10.49
CA ASP A 175 -13.43 1.36 11.20
C ASP A 175 -13.99 2.41 10.23
N LYS A 176 -15.25 2.79 10.40
CA LYS A 176 -15.92 3.82 9.59
C LYS A 176 -15.22 5.17 9.62
N SER A 177 -14.59 5.53 10.73
CA SER A 177 -13.83 6.79 10.86
C SER A 177 -12.66 6.88 9.88
N LEU A 178 -12.14 5.73 9.43
CA LEU A 178 -11.06 5.63 8.45
C LEU A 178 -11.56 5.57 7.00
N TRP A 179 -12.87 5.49 6.73
CA TRP A 179 -13.40 5.47 5.35
C TRP A 179 -13.04 6.72 4.55
N GLU A 180 -12.75 7.82 5.23
CA GLU A 180 -12.28 9.03 4.60
C GLU A 180 -10.86 8.90 3.99
N LEU A 181 -10.01 8.00 4.50
CA LEU A 181 -8.71 7.68 3.86
C LEU A 181 -8.88 7.34 2.37
N TYR A 182 -10.04 6.78 1.99
CA TYR A 182 -10.36 6.40 0.62
C TYR A 182 -11.13 7.46 -0.16
N ARG A 183 -11.59 8.54 0.49
CA ARG A 183 -12.38 9.63 -0.12
C ARG A 183 -11.59 10.92 -0.29
N TYR A 184 -10.86 11.33 0.75
CA TYR A 184 -10.34 12.69 0.89
C TYR A 184 -8.86 12.80 0.55
N ASP A 185 -8.07 11.81 0.92
CA ASP A 185 -6.68 11.72 0.50
C ASP A 185 -6.64 11.09 -0.89
N HIS A 186 -6.20 11.87 -1.88
CA HIS A 186 -6.15 11.52 -3.30
C HIS A 186 -6.00 10.00 -3.50
N LYS A 187 -7.04 9.26 -3.89
CA LYS A 187 -6.89 7.82 -4.10
C LYS A 187 -6.25 7.56 -5.47
N VAL A 188 -5.39 6.54 -5.56
CA VAL A 188 -4.79 6.12 -6.82
C VAL A 188 -5.37 4.79 -7.29
N LEU A 189 -5.50 4.66 -8.61
CA LEU A 189 -5.87 3.40 -9.26
C LEU A 189 -4.61 2.62 -9.63
N LEU A 190 -4.20 1.72 -8.76
CA LEU A 190 -2.99 0.95 -8.89
C LEU A 190 -3.17 -0.21 -9.88
N GLY A 191 -2.22 -0.37 -10.81
CA GLY A 191 -2.22 -1.45 -11.79
C GLY A 191 -1.68 -2.76 -11.21
N LEU A 192 -2.50 -3.81 -11.16
CA LEU A 192 -2.10 -5.11 -10.63
C LEU A 192 -1.10 -5.85 -11.53
N LYS A 193 -1.07 -5.52 -12.83
CA LYS A 193 -0.10 -6.09 -13.79
C LYS A 193 1.34 -5.81 -13.37
N ALA A 194 1.67 -4.56 -12.98
CA ALA A 194 3.00 -4.19 -12.53
C ALA A 194 3.43 -5.00 -11.29
N LEU A 195 2.54 -5.16 -10.31
CA LEU A 195 2.80 -5.99 -9.14
C LEU A 195 3.06 -7.46 -9.51
N SER A 196 2.36 -7.97 -10.52
CA SER A 196 2.55 -9.34 -11.01
C SER A 196 3.90 -9.52 -11.71
N GLU A 197 4.30 -8.58 -12.56
CA GLU A 197 5.62 -8.60 -13.24
C GLU A 197 6.79 -8.47 -12.25
N LEU A 198 6.53 -7.83 -11.11
CA LEU A 198 7.48 -7.66 -10.01
C LEU A 198 7.36 -8.75 -8.93
N SER A 199 6.74 -9.88 -9.24
CA SER A 199 6.57 -10.99 -8.30
C SER A 199 7.89 -11.37 -7.63
N ARG A 200 7.87 -11.50 -6.29
CA ARG A 200 9.03 -11.80 -5.42
C ARG A 200 10.09 -10.69 -5.35
N LYS A 201 9.88 -9.53 -5.97
CA LYS A 201 10.78 -8.37 -5.92
C LYS A 201 10.18 -7.29 -5.03
N GLU A 202 10.11 -7.55 -3.72
CA GLU A 202 9.38 -6.66 -2.80
C GLU A 202 9.88 -5.21 -2.82
N ALA A 203 11.20 -4.98 -2.91
CA ALA A 203 11.76 -3.63 -3.06
C ALA A 203 11.21 -2.90 -4.30
N ALA A 204 11.13 -3.59 -5.44
CA ALA A 204 10.56 -3.00 -6.65
C ALA A 204 9.05 -2.78 -6.51
N GLN A 205 8.31 -3.69 -5.88
CA GLN A 205 6.89 -3.52 -5.61
C GLN A 205 6.63 -2.33 -4.67
N SER A 206 7.41 -2.18 -3.59
CA SER A 206 7.29 -1.05 -2.65
C SER A 206 7.62 0.29 -3.31
N LEU A 207 8.61 0.33 -4.21
CA LEU A 207 8.91 1.52 -5.00
C LEU A 207 7.84 1.81 -6.07
N TYR A 208 7.28 0.79 -6.71
CA TYR A 208 6.17 0.94 -7.66
C TYR A 208 4.99 1.65 -7.00
N VAL A 209 4.50 1.13 -5.86
CA VAL A 209 3.35 1.72 -5.18
C VAL A 209 3.65 3.13 -4.65
N TYR A 210 4.87 3.37 -4.19
CA TYR A 210 5.32 4.69 -3.78
C TYR A 210 5.23 5.67 -4.95
N PHE A 211 5.79 5.32 -6.11
CA PHE A 211 5.77 6.21 -7.27
C PHE A 211 4.37 6.42 -7.84
N GLU A 212 3.48 5.44 -7.78
CA GLU A 212 2.07 5.63 -8.17
C GLU A 212 1.35 6.62 -7.25
N SER A 213 1.79 6.72 -5.99
CA SER A 213 1.24 7.67 -5.02
C SER A 213 1.74 9.12 -5.16
N MET A 214 2.77 9.33 -5.98
CA MET A 214 3.39 10.65 -6.16
C MET A 214 2.67 11.47 -7.24
N PRO A 215 2.61 12.81 -7.13
CA PRO A 215 2.00 13.69 -8.14
C PRO A 215 2.54 13.43 -9.54
N ALA A 216 1.74 13.67 -10.59
CA ALA A 216 2.16 13.51 -11.98
C ALA A 216 3.32 14.46 -12.36
N GLY A 217 4.03 14.14 -13.44
CA GLY A 217 5.19 14.89 -13.92
C GLY A 217 6.53 14.33 -13.44
N THR A 218 7.59 15.10 -13.70
CA THR A 218 8.97 14.74 -13.37
C THR A 218 9.20 14.75 -11.87
N LEU A 219 9.75 13.66 -11.34
CA LEU A 219 10.08 13.54 -9.92
C LEU A 219 11.59 13.56 -9.71
N TYR A 220 12.01 14.25 -8.65
CA TYR A 220 13.40 14.27 -8.19
C TYR A 220 13.45 13.61 -6.82
N VAL A 221 14.03 12.40 -6.76
CA VAL A 221 14.03 11.60 -5.54
C VAL A 221 15.44 11.20 -5.17
N SER A 222 15.86 11.52 -3.95
CA SER A 222 17.20 11.14 -3.48
C SER A 222 17.27 9.67 -3.11
N MET A 223 18.47 9.09 -3.20
CA MET A 223 18.74 7.74 -2.66
C MET A 223 18.36 7.64 -1.18
N LYS A 224 18.58 8.72 -0.40
CA LYS A 224 18.18 8.79 1.01
C LYS A 224 16.66 8.61 1.17
N ARG A 225 15.86 9.33 0.39
CA ARG A 225 14.39 9.23 0.41
C ARG A 225 13.92 7.82 0.05
N LEU A 226 14.55 7.17 -0.93
CA LEU A 226 14.22 5.78 -1.29
C LEU A 226 14.61 4.78 -0.18
N ARG A 227 15.70 5.01 0.56
CA ARG A 227 16.04 4.21 1.75
C ARG A 227 14.99 4.35 2.85
N GLU A 228 14.61 5.58 3.18
CA GLU A 228 13.55 5.88 4.17
C GLU A 228 12.23 5.21 3.77
N ARG A 229 11.90 5.24 2.48
CA ARG A 229 10.71 4.59 1.94
C ARG A 229 10.73 3.07 2.08
N LEU A 230 11.87 2.44 1.83
CA LEU A 230 12.00 0.97 1.94
C LEU A 230 12.20 0.50 3.39
N ALA A 231 12.67 1.37 4.30
CA ALA A 231 12.83 1.09 5.73
C ALA A 231 13.52 -0.24 6.06
N MET A 232 14.50 -0.63 5.24
CA MET A 232 15.26 -1.87 5.38
C MET A 232 16.30 -1.75 6.51
N GLU A 233 16.58 -2.86 7.19
CA GLU A 233 17.55 -2.90 8.31
C GLU A 233 18.99 -3.19 7.85
N SER A 234 19.17 -3.66 6.62
CA SER A 234 20.48 -3.97 6.03
C SER A 234 21.42 -2.75 6.00
N GLN A 235 22.73 -2.97 5.78
CA GLN A 235 23.68 -1.87 5.69
C GLN A 235 23.37 -0.93 4.52
N ILE A 236 23.68 0.36 4.66
CA ILE A 236 23.39 1.40 3.65
C ILE A 236 23.93 1.02 2.26
N LYS A 237 25.10 0.37 2.18
CA LYS A 237 25.67 -0.11 0.92
C LYS A 237 24.75 -1.11 0.22
N ASP A 238 24.23 -2.08 0.97
CA ASP A 238 23.32 -3.11 0.47
C ASP A 238 21.97 -2.50 0.10
N GLN A 239 21.44 -1.59 0.93
CA GLN A 239 20.23 -0.86 0.62
C GLN A 239 20.34 -0.11 -0.71
N ASN A 240 21.45 0.60 -0.96
CA ASN A 240 21.69 1.31 -2.21
C ASN A 240 21.74 0.36 -3.41
N ALA A 241 22.37 -0.81 -3.25
CA ALA A 241 22.41 -1.82 -4.31
C ALA A 241 21.02 -2.40 -4.61
N ILE A 242 20.22 -2.66 -3.57
CA ILE A 242 18.83 -3.12 -3.68
C ILE A 242 17.97 -2.07 -4.38
N ILE A 243 18.10 -0.79 -4.00
CA ILE A 243 17.36 0.32 -4.62
C ILE A 243 17.68 0.42 -6.11
N ARG A 244 18.96 0.39 -6.50
CA ARG A 244 19.34 0.43 -7.92
C ARG A 244 18.77 -0.74 -8.71
N ARG A 245 18.82 -1.95 -8.14
CA ARG A 245 18.21 -3.14 -8.76
C ARG A 245 16.71 -2.96 -8.93
N ALA A 246 16.02 -2.47 -7.90
CA ALA A 246 14.58 -2.21 -7.92
C ALA A 246 14.21 -1.15 -8.97
N MET A 247 14.95 -0.05 -9.05
CA MET A 247 14.78 0.97 -10.10
C MET A 247 14.99 0.39 -11.51
N GLY A 248 16.04 -0.44 -11.68
CA GLY A 248 16.29 -1.15 -12.93
C GLY A 248 15.18 -2.14 -13.30
N ASP A 249 14.62 -2.85 -12.32
CA ASP A 249 13.46 -3.72 -12.50
C ASP A 249 12.24 -2.93 -12.98
N LEU A 250 11.97 -1.77 -12.38
CA LEU A 250 10.87 -0.89 -12.77
C LEU A 250 11.04 -0.32 -14.19
N ARG A 251 12.27 0.02 -14.59
CA ARG A 251 12.57 0.38 -15.98
C ARG A 251 12.37 -0.80 -16.93
N ARG A 252 12.87 -1.98 -16.57
CA ARG A 252 12.81 -3.20 -17.40
C ARG A 252 11.38 -3.63 -17.71
N ILE A 253 10.47 -3.52 -16.75
CA ILE A 253 9.05 -3.84 -16.99
C ILE A 253 8.31 -2.73 -17.75
N GLY A 254 8.99 -1.67 -18.20
CA GLY A 254 8.37 -0.56 -18.93
C GLY A 254 7.56 0.39 -18.05
N TYR A 255 7.79 0.40 -16.73
CA TYR A 255 7.08 1.30 -15.81
C TYR A 255 7.77 2.67 -15.67
N LEU A 256 9.09 2.73 -15.51
CA LEU A 256 9.84 3.99 -15.33
C LEU A 256 10.78 4.30 -16.49
N ASP A 257 10.87 5.58 -16.81
CA ASP A 257 12.05 6.17 -17.45
C ASP A 257 12.70 7.15 -16.47
N TYR A 258 14.00 7.00 -16.24
CA TYR A 258 14.72 7.78 -15.23
C TYR A 258 16.21 7.94 -15.54
N ASN A 259 16.86 8.93 -14.94
CA ASN A 259 18.32 9.05 -14.89
C ASN A 259 18.81 9.00 -13.43
N GLU A 260 19.95 8.35 -13.20
CA GLU A 260 20.68 8.44 -11.93
C GLU A 260 21.78 9.50 -12.09
N THR A 261 21.76 10.54 -11.25
CA THR A 261 22.75 11.61 -11.26
C THR A 261 23.35 11.79 -9.88
N LYS A 262 24.55 12.36 -9.83
CA LYS A 262 25.21 12.72 -8.57
C LYS A 262 25.14 14.23 -8.40
N LYS A 263 24.50 14.70 -7.33
CA LYS A 263 24.44 16.13 -6.95
C LYS A 263 25.25 16.32 -5.67
N GLY A 264 26.49 16.78 -5.82
CA GLY A 264 27.44 16.86 -4.70
C GLY A 264 27.79 15.48 -4.15
N ARG A 265 27.45 15.21 -2.89
CA ARG A 265 27.65 13.90 -2.23
C ARG A 265 26.43 12.99 -2.31
N GLU A 266 25.29 13.48 -2.80
CA GLU A 266 24.04 12.71 -2.86
C GLU A 266 23.79 12.14 -4.25
N ILE A 267 23.22 10.95 -4.28
CA ILE A 267 22.71 10.31 -5.49
C ILE A 267 21.23 10.67 -5.63
N MET A 268 20.84 11.14 -6.81
CA MET A 268 19.50 11.54 -7.18
C MET A 268 18.98 10.69 -8.33
N PHE A 269 17.72 10.31 -8.27
CA PHE A 269 16.98 9.72 -9.39
C PHE A 269 16.02 10.78 -9.94
N ILE A 270 16.17 11.10 -11.22
CA ILE A 270 15.27 11.99 -11.97
C ILE A 270 14.34 11.09 -12.77
N ILE A 271 13.09 10.97 -12.35
CA ILE A 271 12.08 10.13 -13.00
C ILE A 271 11.31 11.02 -13.98
N HIS A 272 11.51 10.78 -15.28
CA HIS A 272 10.90 11.58 -16.34
C HIS A 272 9.47 11.12 -16.63
N ASN A 273 9.28 9.81 -16.75
CA ASN A 273 8.00 9.22 -17.11
C ASN A 273 7.65 8.02 -16.23
N ARG A 274 6.35 7.87 -15.96
CA ARG A 274 5.73 6.71 -15.33
C ARG A 274 4.64 6.18 -16.25
N SER A 275 4.63 4.88 -16.50
CA SER A 275 3.62 4.21 -17.33
C SER A 275 2.95 3.08 -16.55
N PRO A 276 1.82 3.34 -15.86
CA PRO A 276 1.08 2.31 -15.11
C PRO A 276 0.64 1.12 -15.97
N LYS A 277 0.57 1.30 -17.30
CA LYS A 277 0.25 0.27 -18.29
C LYS A 277 1.46 -0.51 -18.81
N LEU A 278 2.66 -0.22 -18.31
CA LEU A 278 3.92 -0.88 -18.70
C LEU A 278 4.27 -0.66 -20.19
N GLY A 279 4.04 0.55 -20.69
CA GLY A 279 4.17 0.89 -22.11
C GLY A 279 5.46 1.59 -22.51
N LEU A 280 6.40 1.83 -21.58
CA LEU A 280 7.70 2.42 -21.95
C LEU A 280 8.56 1.36 -22.62
N ALA A 281 9.26 1.75 -23.68
CA ALA A 281 10.20 0.86 -24.35
C ALA A 281 11.26 0.38 -23.35
N ALA A 282 11.45 -0.93 -23.25
CA ALA A 282 12.59 -1.47 -22.53
C ALA A 282 13.88 -0.95 -23.20
N PRO A 283 14.89 -0.51 -22.43
CA PRO A 283 16.16 -0.13 -23.03
C PRO A 283 16.70 -1.31 -23.84
N ARG A 284 17.11 -1.07 -25.09
CA ARG A 284 17.94 -2.02 -25.83
C ARG A 284 19.20 -2.22 -25.00
N ASN A 285 19.52 -3.46 -24.66
CA ASN A 285 20.85 -3.75 -24.10
C ASN A 285 21.87 -3.22 -25.12
N PRO A 286 22.87 -2.42 -24.69
CA PRO A 286 24.06 -2.28 -25.51
C PRO A 286 24.72 -3.66 -25.54
N ASP A 287 24.92 -4.18 -26.75
CA ASP A 287 25.78 -5.33 -27.01
C ASP A 287 27.21 -5.07 -26.51
#